data_AF-A0A4Y1ZW12-F1
#
_entry.id   AF-A0A4Y1ZW12-F1
#
_cell.length_a   1.000
_cell.length_b   1.000
_cell.length_c   1.000
_cell.angle_alpha   90.00
_cell.angle_beta   90.00
_cell.angle_gamma   90.00
#
_symmetry.space_group_name_H-M   'P 1'
#
loop_
_entity.id
_entity.type
_entity.pdbx_description
1 polymer ?
#
loop_
_entity_poly.entity_id
_entity_poly.type
_entity_poly.pdbx_seq_one_letter_code
_entity_poly.pdbx_strand_id
1 'polypeptide(L)'
;MTCINVLGTFFVLCVALISTGAIPNPPEVARENIRKLTLANNELAFNLHRKLISNSSNNVFFSPLSISIAFGMLFYGTSGDTAEVRHLAISIPLTMPRVLG
;
A
#
# COMPACT_ATOMS: atom_id res chain seq x y z
N MET A 1 -26.48 13.85 -33.29
CA MET A 1 -27.43 12.96 -32.59
C MET A 1 -26.75 11.80 -31.85
N THR A 2 -25.52 11.42 -32.19
CA THR A 2 -24.75 10.36 -31.51
C THR A 2 -24.14 10.78 -30.16
N CYS A 3 -23.62 12.00 -30.04
CA CYS A 3 -23.01 12.50 -28.77
C CYS A 3 -23.99 12.56 -27.59
N ILE A 4 -25.27 12.89 -27.82
CA ILE A 4 -26.29 12.94 -26.77
C ILE A 4 -26.62 11.54 -26.25
N ASN A 5 -26.67 10.54 -27.12
CA ASN A 5 -26.90 9.16 -26.72
C ASN A 5 -25.68 8.56 -26.02
N VAL A 6 -24.46 8.93 -26.43
CA VAL A 6 -23.21 8.49 -25.77
C VAL A 6 -23.07 9.07 -24.36
N LEU A 7 -23.46 10.34 -24.17
CA LEU A 7 -23.45 10.95 -22.83
C LEU A 7 -24.51 10.33 -21.92
N GLY A 8 -25.70 10.04 -22.47
CA GLY A 8 -26.77 9.36 -21.76
C GLY A 8 -26.41 7.94 -21.34
N THR A 9 -25.75 7.16 -22.21
CA THR A 9 -25.29 5.81 -21.86
C THR A 9 -24.18 5.83 -20.82
N PHE A 10 -23.27 6.81 -20.88
CA PHE A 10 -22.25 6.99 -19.86
C PHE A 10 -22.87 7.33 -18.49
N PHE A 11 -23.88 8.22 -18.48
CA PHE A 11 -24.57 8.59 -17.25
C PHE A 11 -25.35 7.41 -16.63
N VAL A 12 -26.05 6.63 -17.45
CA VAL A 12 -26.76 5.42 -17.00
C VAL A 12 -25.77 4.35 -16.49
N LEU A 13 -24.62 4.18 -17.16
CA LEU A 13 -23.56 3.29 -16.70
C LEU A 13 -22.97 3.75 -15.36
N CYS A 14 -22.68 5.05 -15.21
CA CYS A 14 -22.19 5.62 -13.95
C CYS A 14 -23.19 5.43 -12.81
N VAL A 15 -24.49 5.65 -13.05
CA VAL A 15 -25.54 5.44 -12.05
C VAL A 15 -25.69 3.96 -11.69
N ALA A 16 -25.64 3.05 -12.68
CA ALA A 16 -25.69 1.61 -12.43
C ALA A 16 -24.51 1.12 -11.57
N LEU A 17 -23.30 1.62 -11.83
CA LEU A 17 -22.10 1.29 -11.04
C LEU A 17 -22.19 1.77 -9.58
N ILE A 18 -22.87 2.90 -9.33
CA ILE A 18 -23.11 3.41 -7.97
C ILE A 18 -24.15 2.53 -7.24
N SER A 19 -25.21 2.08 -7.91
CA SER A 19 -26.25 1.24 -7.31
C SER A 19 -25.81 -0.19 -6.96
N THR A 20 -24.78 -0.74 -7.62
CA THR A 20 -24.24 -2.07 -7.31
C THR A 20 -23.32 -2.08 -6.07
N GLY A 21 -23.04 -0.93 -5.45
CA GLY A 21 -22.10 -0.85 -4.33
C GLY A 21 -20.66 -1.19 -4.74
N ALA A 22 -20.35 -1.15 -6.04
CA ALA A 22 -19.03 -1.48 -6.58
C ALA A 22 -17.97 -0.40 -6.27
N ILE A 23 -18.38 0.77 -5.74
CA ILE A 23 -17.47 1.75 -5.17
C ILE A 23 -17.32 1.42 -3.68
N PRO A 24 -16.15 0.90 -3.25
CA PRO A 24 -15.94 0.59 -1.84
C PRO A 24 -16.05 1.87 -1.01
N ASN A 25 -16.82 1.80 0.07
CA ASN A 25 -17.01 2.95 0.95
C ASN A 25 -15.67 3.33 1.62
N PRO A 26 -15.46 4.61 1.98
CA PRO A 26 -14.19 5.05 2.58
C PRO A 26 -13.73 4.24 3.80
N PRO A 27 -14.62 3.83 4.73
CA PRO A 27 -14.23 2.97 5.87
C PRO A 27 -13.71 1.58 5.47
N GLU A 28 -14.25 0.99 4.40
CA GLU A 28 -13.84 -0.33 3.91
C GLU A 28 -12.48 -0.28 3.21
N VAL A 29 -12.23 0.75 2.40
CA VAL A 29 -10.91 1.00 1.81
C VAL A 29 -9.85 1.17 2.91
N ALA A 30 -10.15 1.94 3.95
CA ALA A 30 -9.25 2.14 5.07
C ALA A 30 -8.94 0.82 5.80
N ARG A 31 -9.96 -0.01 6.08
CA ARG A 31 -9.77 -1.32 6.70
C ARG A 31 -8.90 -2.24 5.86
N GLU A 32 -9.12 -2.30 4.55
CA GLU A 32 -8.32 -3.16 3.67
C GLU A 32 -6.86 -2.68 3.60
N ASN A 33 -6.61 -1.38 3.59
CA ASN A 33 -5.25 -0.84 3.64
C ASN A 33 -4.53 -1.17 4.95
N ILE A 34 -5.22 -1.07 6.10
CA ILE A 34 -4.67 -1.47 7.40
C ILE A 34 -4.38 -2.98 7.44
N ARG A 35 -5.25 -3.81 6.85
CA ARG A 35 -5.04 -5.25 6.75
C ARG A 35 -3.80 -5.59 5.92
N LYS A 36 -3.66 -4.99 4.74
CA LYS A 36 -2.49 -5.13 3.88
C LYS A 36 -1.20 -4.67 4.57
N LEU A 37 -1.23 -3.53 5.26
CA LEU A 37 -0.11 -3.02 6.07
C LEU A 37 0.28 -4.02 7.17
N THR A 38 -0.69 -4.59 7.86
CA THR A 38 -0.45 -5.56 8.94
C THR A 38 0.24 -6.82 8.41
N LEU A 39 -0.24 -7.35 7.29
CA LEU A 39 0.36 -8.52 6.65
C LEU A 39 1.79 -8.26 6.20
N ALA A 40 2.03 -7.13 5.55
CA ALA A 40 3.36 -6.69 5.11
C ALA A 40 4.34 -6.53 6.28
N ASN A 41 3.90 -5.89 7.36
CA ASN A 41 4.73 -5.68 8.54
C ASN A 41 5.09 -7.01 9.23
N ASN A 42 4.15 -7.96 9.27
CA ASN A 42 4.40 -9.30 9.80
C ASN A 42 5.40 -10.06 8.93
N GLU A 43 5.27 -9.98 7.59
CA GLU A 43 6.21 -10.61 6.67
C GLU A 43 7.63 -10.06 6.86
N LEU A 44 7.79 -8.73 6.94
CA LEU A 44 9.06 -8.08 7.26
C LEU A 44 9.61 -8.58 8.60
N ALA A 45 8.77 -8.63 9.64
CA ALA A 45 9.16 -9.07 10.98
C ALA A 45 9.79 -10.47 10.95
N PHE A 46 9.10 -11.43 10.32
CA PHE A 46 9.57 -12.82 10.26
C PHE A 46 10.81 -12.97 9.37
N ASN A 47 10.84 -12.28 8.22
CA ASN A 47 12.01 -12.30 7.34
C ASN A 47 13.25 -11.72 8.02
N LEU A 48 13.11 -10.58 8.70
CA LEU A 48 14.20 -9.93 9.42
C LEU A 48 14.64 -10.78 10.62
N HIS A 49 13.69 -11.29 11.41
CA HIS A 49 14.00 -12.15 12.55
C HIS A 49 14.85 -13.36 12.12
N ARG A 50 14.44 -14.08 11.06
CA ARG A 50 15.21 -15.22 10.52
C ARG A 50 16.65 -14.84 10.15
N LYS A 51 16.84 -13.67 9.54
CA LYS A 51 18.17 -13.15 9.18
C LYS A 51 19.01 -12.75 10.41
N LEU A 52 18.38 -12.25 11.46
CA LEU A 52 19.08 -11.84 12.68
C LEU A 52 19.53 -13.04 13.51
N ILE A 53 18.70 -14.09 13.59
CA ILE A 53 19.03 -15.31 14.35
C ILE A 53 19.94 -16.28 13.59
N SER A 54 20.08 -16.15 12.26
CA SER A 54 20.87 -17.10 11.46
C SER A 54 22.36 -17.11 11.83
N ASN A 55 22.86 -16.04 12.45
CA ASN A 55 24.28 -15.88 12.79
C ASN A 55 24.54 -15.70 14.30
N SER A 56 23.50 -15.76 15.15
CA SER A 56 23.69 -15.63 16.60
C SER A 56 22.56 -16.28 17.41
N SER A 57 22.90 -16.86 18.55
CA SER A 57 21.95 -17.39 19.54
C SER A 57 21.63 -16.36 20.64
N ASN A 58 21.97 -15.09 20.43
CA ASN A 58 21.71 -14.03 21.39
C ASN A 58 20.26 -13.59 21.35
N ASN A 59 19.81 -12.92 22.41
CA ASN A 59 18.48 -12.32 22.45
C ASN A 59 18.35 -11.27 21.33
N VAL A 60 17.25 -11.34 20.58
CA VAL A 60 16.93 -10.41 19.50
C VAL A 60 15.72 -9.58 19.91
N PHE A 61 15.85 -8.25 19.90
CA PHE A 61 14.78 -7.32 20.22
C PHE A 61 14.71 -6.20 19.18
N PHE A 62 13.56 -6.04 18.52
CA PHE A 62 13.31 -4.97 17.56
C PHE A 62 11.81 -4.74 17.37
N SER A 63 11.44 -3.57 16.84
CA SER A 63 10.06 -3.24 16.43
C SER A 63 9.96 -3.21 14.90
N PRO A 64 9.31 -4.23 14.27
CA PRO A 64 9.16 -4.28 12.81
C PRO A 64 8.40 -3.06 12.26
N LEU A 65 7.41 -2.56 13.02
CA LEU A 65 6.59 -1.43 12.60
C LEU A 65 7.38 -0.12 12.59
N SER A 66 8.26 0.08 13.58
CA SER A 66 9.13 1.27 13.62
C SER A 66 10.06 1.32 12.41
N ILE A 67 10.66 0.17 12.06
CA ILE A 67 11.52 0.03 10.87
C ILE A 67 10.69 0.31 9.60
N SER A 68 9.51 -0.30 9.48
CA SER A 68 8.58 -0.07 8.36
C SER A 68 8.27 1.42 8.14
N ILE A 69 8.00 2.16 9.22
CA ILE A 69 7.70 3.60 9.16
C ILE A 69 8.93 4.40 8.73
N ALA A 70 10.10 4.13 9.33
CA ALA A 70 11.34 4.84 9.01
C ALA A 70 11.70 4.73 7.52
N PHE A 71 11.67 3.52 6.98
CA PHE A 71 11.93 3.29 5.57
C PHE A 71 10.80 3.78 4.66
N GLY A 72 9.54 3.74 5.11
CA GLY A 72 8.42 4.36 4.38
C GLY A 72 8.63 5.86 4.16
N MET A 73 9.11 6.57 5.20
CA MET A 73 9.49 7.98 5.10
C MET A 73 10.73 8.18 4.20
N LEU A 74 11.73 7.31 4.31
CA LEU A 74 12.91 7.35 3.45
C LEU A 74 12.51 7.22 1.97
N PHE A 75 11.75 6.18 1.62
CA PHE A 75 11.29 5.91 0.25
C PHE A 75 10.34 6.96 -0.33
N TYR A 76 9.74 7.78 0.53
CA TYR A 76 8.95 8.92 0.07
C TYR A 76 9.84 10.03 -0.52
N GLY A 77 11.07 10.18 -0.01
CA GLY A 77 12.05 11.14 -0.52
C GLY A 77 12.95 10.63 -1.64
N THR A 78 12.91 9.34 -1.99
CA THR A 78 13.80 8.76 -3.01
C THR A 78 13.22 8.82 -4.43
N SER A 79 14.10 8.99 -5.42
CA SER A 79 13.80 8.99 -6.86
C SER A 79 14.67 7.97 -7.60
N GLY A 80 14.29 7.65 -8.85
CA GLY A 80 15.05 6.71 -9.70
C GLY A 80 15.15 5.30 -9.10
N ASP A 81 16.28 4.63 -9.31
CA ASP A 81 16.52 3.23 -8.91
C ASP A 81 16.39 3.01 -7.39
N THR A 82 16.64 4.03 -6.57
CA THR A 82 16.47 3.97 -5.11
C THR A 82 15.00 3.90 -4.69
N ALA A 83 14.09 4.38 -5.53
CA ALA A 83 12.66 4.20 -5.35
C ALA A 83 12.21 2.77 -5.70
N GLU A 84 12.98 2.02 -6.50
CA GLU A 84 12.60 0.68 -6.96
C GLU A 84 12.84 -0.40 -5.88
N VAL A 85 13.83 -0.20 -5.01
CA VAL A 85 14.09 -1.02 -3.81
C VAL A 85 12.86 -1.11 -2.88
N ARG A 86 11.91 -0.16 -3.01
CA ARG A 86 10.60 -0.16 -2.33
C ARG A 86 9.88 -1.50 -2.42
N HIS A 87 9.90 -2.16 -3.59
CA HIS A 87 9.20 -3.43 -3.80
C HIS A 87 9.84 -4.63 -3.09
N LEU A 88 11.16 -4.57 -2.84
CA LEU A 88 11.88 -5.68 -2.22
C LEU A 88 11.89 -5.60 -0.69
N ALA A 89 11.71 -4.41 -0.13
CA ALA A 89 11.86 -4.18 1.30
C ALA A 89 10.53 -4.02 2.04
N ILE A 90 9.49 -3.40 1.44
CA ILE A 90 8.35 -2.88 2.20
C ILE A 90 7.05 -2.98 1.39
N SER A 91 6.25 -4.02 1.69
CA SER A 91 4.90 -4.20 1.14
C SER A 91 3.86 -3.26 1.79
N ILE A 92 4.21 -2.02 2.15
CA ILE A 92 3.21 -1.08 2.69
C ILE A 92 2.40 -0.48 1.54
N PRO A 93 1.07 -0.59 1.56
CA PRO A 93 0.19 0.12 0.63
C PRO A 93 0.05 1.58 1.08
N LEU A 94 1.13 2.36 1.03
CA LEU A 94 0.98 3.81 1.10
C LEU A 94 0.69 4.31 -0.31
N THR A 95 -0.60 4.41 -0.66
CA THR A 95 -1.02 5.24 -1.79
C THR A 95 -0.79 6.69 -1.37
N MET A 96 0.45 7.15 -1.45
CA MET A 96 0.80 8.55 -1.20
C MET A 96 0.86 9.29 -2.54
N PRO A 97 0.21 10.45 -2.67
CA PRO A 97 0.36 11.29 -3.85
C PRO A 97 1.84 11.62 -4.03
N ARG A 98 2.38 11.36 -5.22
CA ARG A 98 3.72 11.79 -5.60
C ARG A 98 3.71 13.33 -5.56
N VAL A 99 4.37 13.93 -4.57
CA VAL A 99 4.63 15.37 -4.61
C VAL A 99 5.64 15.57 -5.74
N LEU A 100 5.12 16.02 -6.87
CA LEU A 100 5.89 16.41 -8.04
C LEU A 100 6.88 17.50 -7.61
N GLY A 101 8.17 17.17 -7.66
CA GLY A 101 9.27 18.11 -7.77
C GLY A 101 9.82 18.06 -9.18
#